data_AF-A0A536XDI7-F1
#
_entry.id   AF-A0A536XDI7-F1
#
_cell.length_a   1.000
_cell.length_b   1.000
_cell.length_c   1.000
_cell.angle_alpha   90.00
_cell.angle_beta   90.00
_cell.angle_gamma   90.00
#
_symmetry.space_group_name_H-M   'P 1'
#
loop_
_entity.id
_entity.type
_entity.pdbx_description
1 polymer ?
#
loop_
_entity_poly.entity_id
_entity_poly.type
_entity_poly.pdbx_seq_one_letter_code
_entity_poly.pdbx_strand_id
1 'polypeptide(L)'
;MNGALNGMRIVAPSRVKPQEKPFDEALLLMANGHWQASFDRLAVLADSGHAQAARIALLFVKRGTSLFGGTYQATPGQRNCWQRVSD
;
A
#
# COMPACT_ATOMS: atom_id res chain seq x y z
N MET A 1 27.59 -10.71 -37.20
CA MET A 1 27.83 -9.31 -36.76
C MET A 1 26.69 -8.50 -37.36
N ASN A 2 25.69 -7.93 -36.69
CA ASN A 2 25.46 -7.37 -35.33
C ASN A 2 23.94 -7.60 -35.00
N GLY A 3 23.38 -7.71 -33.79
CA GLY A 3 23.79 -7.29 -32.46
C GLY A 3 22.90 -6.14 -31.93
N ALA A 4 21.82 -6.46 -31.17
CA ALA A 4 20.99 -5.64 -30.24
C ALA A 4 20.26 -4.38 -30.79
N LEU A 5 19.03 -4.00 -30.39
CA LEU A 5 18.53 -3.60 -29.07
C LEU A 5 16.98 -3.70 -29.05
N ASN A 6 16.37 -4.51 -28.18
CA ASN A 6 15.90 -4.16 -26.82
C ASN A 6 14.64 -3.26 -26.77
N GLY A 7 13.48 -3.93 -26.62
CA GLY A 7 12.56 -3.70 -25.51
C GLY A 7 12.09 -2.26 -25.21
N MET A 8 11.29 -1.66 -26.08
CA MET A 8 10.47 -0.50 -25.71
C MET A 8 9.01 -0.93 -25.53
N ARG A 9 8.74 -1.71 -24.47
CA ARG A 9 7.36 -1.97 -24.04
C ARG A 9 6.86 -0.71 -23.36
N ILE A 10 6.22 0.15 -24.14
CA ILE A 10 5.46 1.30 -23.65
C ILE A 10 4.35 0.72 -22.77
N VAL A 11 4.58 0.69 -21.46
CA VAL A 11 3.51 0.45 -20.51
C VAL A 11 2.56 1.63 -20.64
N ALA A 12 1.37 1.37 -21.17
CA ALA A 12 0.29 2.35 -21.22
C ALA A 12 0.11 2.99 -19.83
N PRO A 13 -0.29 4.27 -19.73
CA PRO A 13 -0.73 4.82 -18.46
C PRO A 13 -2.02 4.06 -18.08
N SER A 14 -1.85 2.97 -17.34
CA SER A 14 -2.93 2.28 -16.64
C SER A 14 -3.74 3.38 -15.97
N ARG A 15 -5.04 3.46 -16.28
CA ARG A 15 -5.98 4.44 -15.72
C ARG A 15 -5.63 4.65 -14.26
N VAL A 16 -5.01 5.78 -13.95
CA VAL A 16 -4.67 6.14 -12.58
C VAL A 16 -6.01 6.21 -11.86
N LYS A 17 -6.34 5.19 -11.07
CA LYS A 17 -7.59 5.24 -10.29
C LYS A 17 -7.45 6.47 -9.39
N PRO A 18 -8.52 7.24 -9.12
CA PRO A 18 -8.43 8.45 -8.29
C PRO A 18 -7.78 8.24 -6.91
N GLN A 19 -7.67 6.98 -6.48
CA GLN A 19 -7.11 6.54 -5.21
C GLN A 19 -5.60 6.20 -5.26
N GLU A 20 -4.94 6.28 -6.42
CA GLU A 20 -3.51 5.96 -6.56
C GLU A 20 -2.59 7.06 -6.02
N LYS A 21 -2.93 8.34 -6.20
CA LYS A 21 -2.09 9.43 -5.65
C LYS A 21 -1.95 9.38 -4.11
N PRO A 22 -3.04 9.22 -3.33
CA PRO A 22 -2.90 9.05 -1.88
C PRO A 22 -2.14 7.78 -1.49
N PHE A 23 -2.23 6.73 -2.32
CA PHE A 23 -1.49 5.49 -2.10
C PHE A 23 0.02 5.69 -2.33
N ASP A 24 0.41 6.37 -3.41
CA ASP A 24 1.80 6.71 -3.69
C ASP A 24 2.41 7.59 -2.59
N GLU A 25 1.66 8.58 -2.09
CA GLU A 25 2.09 9.40 -0.93
C GLU A 25 2.32 8.54 0.32
N ALA A 26 1.43 7.57 0.58
CA ALA A 26 1.59 6.65 1.70
C ALA A 26 2.83 5.74 1.54
N LEU A 27 3.14 5.31 0.32
CA LEU A 27 4.35 4.56 0.01
C LEU A 27 5.61 5.42 0.14
N LEU A 28 5.56 6.70 -0.23
CA LEU A 28 6.67 7.63 -0.01
C LEU A 28 6.95 7.82 1.49
N LEU A 29 5.91 7.98 2.32
CA LEU A 29 6.08 8.02 3.78
C LEU A 29 6.72 6.72 4.30
N MET A 30 6.31 5.58 3.77
CA MET A 30 6.89 4.28 4.09
C MET A 30 8.38 4.22 3.72
N ALA A 31 8.74 4.67 2.51
CA ALA A 31 10.12 4.69 2.03
C ALA A 31 11.02 5.63 2.84
N ASN A 32 10.48 6.73 3.37
CA ASN A 32 11.20 7.65 4.24
C ASN A 32 11.25 7.19 5.72
N GLY A 33 10.70 6.02 6.05
CA GLY A 33 10.66 5.49 7.43
C GLY A 33 9.59 6.14 8.32
N HIS A 34 8.66 6.90 7.75
CA HIS A 34 7.54 7.52 8.46
C HIS A 34 6.40 6.50 8.61
N TRP A 35 6.67 5.41 9.33
CA TRP A 35 5.81 4.24 9.41
C TRP A 35 4.40 4.55 9.94
N GLN A 36 4.29 5.37 11.00
CA GLN A 36 2.99 5.76 11.56
C GLN A 36 2.14 6.57 10.57
N ALA A 37 2.73 7.61 9.97
CA ALA A 37 2.02 8.44 9.00
C ALA A 37 1.62 7.64 7.75
N SER A 38 2.47 6.71 7.32
CA SER A 38 2.15 5.79 6.24
C SER A 38 0.98 4.88 6.60
N PHE A 39 1.00 4.27 7.80
CA PHE A 39 -0.09 3.43 8.29
C PHE A 39 -1.42 4.18 8.32
N ASP A 40 -1.45 5.39 8.88
CA ASP A 40 -2.68 6.18 8.99
C ASP A 40 -3.30 6.47 7.60
N ARG A 41 -2.45 6.78 6.61
CA ARG A 41 -2.89 6.99 5.22
C ARG A 41 -3.38 5.71 4.55
N LEU A 42 -2.69 4.60 4.76
CA LEU A 42 -3.09 3.30 4.23
C LEU A 42 -4.40 2.80 4.88
N ALA A 43 -4.61 3.07 6.17
CA ALA A 43 -5.82 2.72 6.89
C ALA A 43 -7.05 3.44 6.32
N VAL A 44 -6.93 4.75 6.04
CA VAL A 44 -8.02 5.53 5.40
C VAL A 44 -8.35 4.99 4.01
N LEU A 45 -7.33 4.61 3.23
CA LEU A 45 -7.53 4.02 1.91
C LEU A 45 -8.14 2.61 2.00
N ALA A 46 -7.71 1.81 2.96
CA ALA A 46 -8.27 0.50 3.23
C ALA A 46 -9.74 0.58 3.65
N ASP A 47 -10.09 1.54 4.50
CA ASP A 47 -11.47 1.84 4.90
C ASP A 47 -12.32 2.31 3.70
N SER A 48 -11.70 2.96 2.72
CA SER A 48 -12.34 3.36 1.45
C SER A 48 -12.48 2.21 0.44
N GLY A 49 -12.01 1.00 0.77
CA GLY A 49 -12.09 -0.19 -0.08
C GLY A 49 -10.90 -0.41 -1.02
N HIS A 50 -9.76 0.26 -0.77
CA HIS A 50 -8.55 0.06 -1.58
C HIS A 50 -7.82 -1.24 -1.21
N ALA A 51 -7.96 -2.26 -2.04
CA ALA A 51 -7.41 -3.60 -1.80
C ALA A 51 -5.91 -3.63 -1.44
N GLN A 52 -5.06 -2.94 -2.20
CA GLN A 52 -3.61 -2.93 -1.93
C GLN A 52 -3.26 -2.23 -0.61
N ALA A 53 -3.87 -1.07 -0.32
CA ALA A 53 -3.67 -0.39 0.95
C ALA A 53 -4.13 -1.24 2.14
N ALA A 54 -5.26 -1.95 2.01
CA ALA A 54 -5.75 -2.88 3.01
C ALA A 54 -4.77 -4.03 3.29
N ARG A 55 -4.14 -4.60 2.25
CA ARG A 55 -3.09 -5.63 2.43
C ARG A 55 -1.90 -5.11 3.24
N ILE A 56 -1.43 -3.90 2.93
CA ILE A 56 -0.29 -3.30 3.63
C ILE A 56 -0.69 -2.92 5.06
N ALA A 57 -1.85 -2.29 5.27
CA ALA A 57 -2.35 -1.96 6.60
C ALA A 57 -2.50 -3.22 7.49
N LEU A 58 -2.98 -4.34 6.94
CA LEU A 58 -3.01 -5.63 7.65
C LEU A 58 -1.61 -6.16 7.98
N LEU A 59 -0.62 -5.94 7.12
CA LEU A 59 0.78 -6.29 7.40
C LEU A 59 1.33 -5.49 8.59
N PHE A 60 1.04 -4.19 8.64
CA PHE A 60 1.39 -3.32 9.77
C PHE A 60 0.77 -3.82 11.07
N VAL A 61 -0.51 -4.17 11.08
CA VAL A 61 -1.18 -4.66 12.30
C VAL A 61 -0.63 -6.03 12.72
N LYS A 62 -0.34 -6.93 11.77
CA LYS A 62 0.12 -8.30 12.08
C LYS A 62 1.60 -8.38 12.44
N ARG A 63 2.44 -7.54 11.82
CA ARG A 63 3.91 -7.64 11.89
C ARG A 63 4.61 -6.32 12.20
N GLY A 64 3.85 -5.30 12.64
CA GLY A 64 4.36 -3.95 12.89
C GLY A 64 5.58 -3.91 13.79
N THR A 65 5.54 -4.62 14.92
CA THR A 65 6.64 -4.62 15.87
C THR A 65 7.92 -5.20 15.28
N SER A 66 7.80 -6.20 14.40
CA SER A 66 8.95 -6.89 13.81
C SER A 66 9.48 -6.23 12.54
N LEU A 67 8.63 -5.56 11.75
CA LEU A 67 9.01 -4.99 10.45
C LEU A 67 9.19 -3.47 10.49
N PHE A 68 8.43 -2.78 11.33
CA PHE A 68 8.34 -1.31 11.33
C PHE A 68 8.69 -0.71 12.70
N GLY A 69 9.03 -1.54 13.69
CA GLY A 69 9.45 -1.09 15.02
C GLY A 69 8.35 -0.43 15.86
N GLY A 70 7.08 -0.62 15.49
CA GLY A 70 5.94 0.02 16.14
C GLY A 70 4.70 -0.88 16.21
N THR A 71 3.77 -0.57 17.11
CA THR A 71 2.48 -1.25 17.20
C THR A 71 1.41 -0.42 16.51
N TYR A 72 0.73 -1.04 15.54
CA TYR A 72 -0.34 -0.40 14.78
C TYR A 72 -1.65 -1.07 15.13
N GLN A 73 -2.58 -0.31 15.67
CA GLN A 73 -3.86 -0.83 16.11
C GLN A 73 -4.93 -0.58 15.05
N ALA A 74 -5.70 -1.62 14.78
CA ALA A 74 -6.92 -1.53 14.01
C ALA A 74 -8.03 -2.25 14.77
N THR A 75 -9.22 -1.66 14.77
CA THR A 75 -10.38 -2.29 15.39
C THR A 75 -10.69 -3.63 14.72
N PRO A 76 -11.31 -4.60 15.41
CA PRO A 76 -11.70 -5.87 14.80
C PRO A 76 -12.60 -5.69 13.56
N GLY A 77 -13.46 -4.66 13.58
CA GLY A 77 -14.31 -4.29 12.44
C GLY A 77 -13.50 -3.82 11.23
N GLN A 78 -12.53 -2.93 11.43
CA GLN A 78 -11.61 -2.48 10.36
C GLN A 78 -10.80 -3.65 9.81
N ARG A 79 -10.24 -4.51 10.67
CA ARG A 79 -9.50 -5.69 10.23
C ARG A 79 -10.33 -6.59 9.32
N ASN A 80 -11.56 -6.91 9.72
CA ASN A 80 -12.47 -7.72 8.90
C ASN A 80 -12.82 -7.04 7.57
N CYS A 81 -13.03 -5.72 7.58
CA CYS A 81 -13.28 -4.94 6.36
C CYS A 81 -12.09 -5.02 5.41
N TRP A 82 -10.89 -4.73 5.91
CA TRP A 82 -9.65 -4.77 5.15
C TRP A 82 -9.39 -6.16 4.58
N GLN A 83 -9.66 -7.21 5.36
CA GLN A 83 -9.48 -8.59 4.92
C GLN A 83 -10.41 -8.94 3.75
N ARG A 84 -11.67 -8.49 3.79
CA ARG A 84 -12.66 -8.68 2.72
C ARG A 84 -12.35 -7.92 1.44
N VAL A 85 -11.84 -6.69 1.53
CA VAL A 85 -11.49 -5.89 0.34
C VAL A 85 -10.12 -6.26 -0.23
N SER A 86 -9.30 -6.95 0.57
CA SER A 86 -7.97 -7.43 0.17
C SER A 86 -7.96 -8.83 -0.43
N ASP A 87 -9.03 -9.60 -0.26
CA ASP A 87 -9.21 -10.94 -0.84
C ASP A 87 -9.40 -10.82 -2.37
#